data_AF-A0A2V8PLQ1-F1
#
_entry.id   AF-A0A2V8PLQ1-F1
#
_cell.length_a   1.000
_cell.length_b   1.000
_cell.length_c   1.000
_cell.angle_alpha   90.00
_cell.angle_beta   90.00
_cell.angle_gamma   90.00
#
_symmetry.space_group_name_H-M   'P 1'
#
loop_
_entity.id
_entity.type
_entity.pdbx_description
1 polymer ?
#
loop_
_entity_poly.entity_id
_entity_poly.type
_entity_poly.pdbx_seq_one_letter_code
_entity_poly.pdbx_strand_id
1 'polypeptide(L)'
;MTPARWAKDRSNNYTVTLDTNGHESVTANGREFDTGITTPNGGLNAPLGDLVRWVAFLTSAGAARAPQILSRSSLEEMWRPVVAMNAEPRYLQYMGLSFFLDQRTGRSGTTTFIGHTGSQAGFRAFVEFNPTNRKAVIAALNTSHASGHSESETDRAHRSRDGFNALREQAFALLQ
;
A
#
# COMPACT_ATOMS: atom_id res chain seq x y z
N MET A 1 15.98 -6.10 0.85
CA MET A 1 16.98 -6.21 -0.23
C MET A 1 16.47 -7.15 -1.32
N THR A 2 16.34 -6.68 -2.56
CA THR A 2 15.80 -7.48 -3.68
C THR A 2 16.85 -8.46 -4.21
N PRO A 3 16.53 -9.75 -4.47
CA PRO A 3 17.49 -10.70 -5.05
C PRO A 3 18.03 -10.24 -6.42
N ALA A 4 19.29 -10.54 -6.72
CA ALA A 4 19.99 -10.08 -7.94
C ALA A 4 19.25 -10.42 -9.24
N ARG A 5 18.57 -11.57 -9.31
CA ARG A 5 17.79 -12.01 -10.48
C ARG A 5 16.64 -11.08 -10.86
N TRP A 6 16.22 -10.19 -9.95
CA TRP A 6 15.16 -9.21 -10.17
C TRP A 6 15.70 -7.78 -10.36
N ALA A 7 17.01 -7.61 -10.51
CA ALA A 7 17.63 -6.28 -10.65
C ALA A 7 17.04 -5.49 -11.82
N LYS A 8 16.68 -6.17 -12.93
CA LYS A 8 16.07 -5.53 -14.10
C LYS A 8 14.67 -4.98 -13.82
N ASP A 9 13.93 -5.55 -12.86
CA ASP A 9 12.56 -5.19 -12.54
C ASP A 9 12.47 -4.12 -11.43
N ARG A 10 13.62 -3.69 -10.88
CA ARG A 10 13.67 -2.63 -9.87
C ARG A 10 13.28 -1.30 -10.49
N SER A 11 12.24 -0.67 -9.96
CA SER A 11 11.89 0.71 -10.31
C SER A 11 12.94 1.67 -9.74
N ASN A 12 13.25 2.72 -10.48
CA ASN A 12 13.84 3.92 -9.89
C ASN A 12 12.79 4.62 -9.02
N ASN A 13 13.21 5.52 -8.15
CA ASN A 13 12.31 6.37 -7.37
C ASN A 13 12.73 7.83 -7.44
N TYR A 14 11.76 8.72 -7.28
CA TYR A 14 11.91 10.12 -7.56
C TYR A 14 11.40 10.97 -6.41
N THR A 15 12.14 12.03 -6.11
CA THR A 15 11.73 13.07 -5.16
C THR A 15 11.50 14.37 -5.92
N VAL A 16 10.34 14.99 -5.72
CA VAL A 16 10.03 16.33 -6.21
C VAL A 16 10.35 17.34 -5.11
N THR A 17 11.21 18.32 -5.38
CA THR A 17 11.51 19.45 -4.49
C THR A 17 11.05 20.76 -5.12
N LEU A 18 10.85 21.80 -4.31
CA LEU A 18 10.58 23.14 -4.82
C LEU A 18 11.72 24.09 -4.45
N ASP A 19 12.11 24.93 -5.40
CA ASP A 19 12.99 26.07 -5.09
C ASP A 19 12.22 27.21 -4.39
N THR A 20 12.95 28.24 -3.95
CA THR A 20 12.37 29.42 -3.29
C THR A 20 11.42 30.23 -4.20
N ASN A 21 11.47 30.02 -5.51
CA ASN A 21 10.59 30.67 -6.49
C ASN A 21 9.37 29.78 -6.84
N GLY A 22 9.26 28.59 -6.24
CA GLY A 22 8.18 27.64 -6.47
C GLY A 22 8.35 26.75 -7.70
N HIS A 23 9.54 26.70 -8.31
CA HIS A 23 9.81 25.78 -9.41
C HIS A 23 10.06 24.36 -8.90
N GLU A 24 9.41 23.39 -9.55
CA GLU A 24 9.58 21.98 -9.23
C GLU A 24 10.84 21.41 -9.90
N SER A 25 11.62 20.64 -9.14
CA SER A 25 12.70 19.83 -9.68
C SER A 25 12.52 18.37 -9.28
N VAL A 26 12.83 17.46 -10.20
CA VAL A 26 12.67 16.01 -9.98
C VAL A 26 14.06 15.37 -9.88
N THR A 27 14.37 14.80 -8.72
CA THR A 27 15.61 14.08 -8.47
C THR A 27 15.38 12.58 -8.52
N ALA A 28 16.19 11.87 -9.32
CA ALA A 28 16.19 10.42 -9.35
C ALA A 28 17.12 9.89 -8.23
N ASN A 29 16.57 9.11 -7.30
CA ASN A 29 17.30 8.66 -6.11
C ASN A 29 18.04 7.32 -6.33
N GLY A 30 17.80 6.66 -7.45
CA GLY A 30 18.40 5.36 -7.79
C GLY A 30 17.44 4.19 -7.57
N ARG A 31 17.88 3.03 -8.05
CA ARG A 31 17.11 1.77 -8.00
C ARG A 31 17.36 0.97 -6.71
N GLU A 32 18.48 1.26 -6.06
CA GLU A 32 18.84 0.73 -4.75
C GLU A 32 18.61 1.81 -3.70
N PHE A 33 18.01 1.42 -2.59
CA PHE A 33 17.93 2.24 -1.39
C PHE A 33 18.09 1.31 -0.20
N ASP A 34 18.88 1.76 0.78
CA ASP A 34 19.10 1.00 2.01
C ASP A 34 18.07 1.45 3.05
N THR A 35 17.26 0.49 3.50
CA THR A 35 16.26 0.70 4.55
C THR A 35 16.82 0.45 5.95
N GLY A 36 18.07 -0.01 6.05
CA GLY A 36 18.80 -0.22 7.30
C GLY A 36 18.04 -1.11 8.27
N ILE A 37 18.01 -0.70 9.54
CA ILE A 37 17.27 -1.40 10.61
C ILE A 37 15.75 -1.50 10.36
N THR A 38 15.21 -0.65 9.47
CA THR A 38 13.76 -0.66 9.12
C THR A 38 13.43 -1.62 7.98
N THR A 39 14.41 -2.37 7.47
CA THR A 39 14.21 -3.40 6.43
C THR A 39 13.05 -4.37 6.68
N PRO A 40 12.84 -4.94 7.89
CA PRO A 40 11.69 -5.82 8.12
C PRO A 40 10.35 -5.09 8.08
N ASN A 41 10.32 -3.77 8.24
CA ASN A 41 9.10 -2.96 8.27
C ASN A 41 8.69 -2.42 6.89
N GLY A 42 9.65 -2.13 6.01
CA GLY A 42 9.36 -1.51 4.70
C GLY A 42 10.39 -1.75 3.60
N GLY A 43 11.40 -2.61 3.84
CA GLY A 43 12.47 -2.89 2.89
C GLY A 43 12.15 -3.92 1.80
N LEU A 44 10.89 -4.32 1.68
CA LEU A 44 10.43 -5.19 0.59
C LEU A 44 10.34 -4.38 -0.71
N ASN A 45 11.13 -4.76 -1.70
CA ASN A 45 11.08 -4.18 -3.04
C ASN A 45 10.92 -5.34 -4.05
N ALA A 46 9.70 -5.49 -4.58
CA ALA A 46 9.28 -6.60 -5.41
C ALA A 46 8.47 -6.12 -6.63
N PRO A 47 8.50 -6.84 -7.76
CA PRO A 47 7.65 -6.54 -8.91
C PRO A 47 6.16 -6.69 -8.58
N LEU A 48 5.30 -5.92 -9.25
CA LEU A 48 3.83 -6.01 -9.08
C LEU A 48 3.31 -7.44 -9.30
N GLY A 49 3.89 -8.20 -10.22
CA GLY A 49 3.50 -9.59 -10.46
C GLY A 49 3.69 -10.52 -9.25
N ASP A 50 4.70 -10.27 -8.41
CA ASP A 50 4.87 -11.02 -7.16
C ASP A 50 3.87 -10.59 -6.10
N LEU A 51 3.50 -9.30 -6.03
CA LEU A 51 2.40 -8.85 -5.17
C LEU A 51 1.05 -9.44 -5.61
N VAL A 52 0.79 -9.58 -6.91
CA VAL A 52 -0.40 -10.27 -7.42
C VAL A 52 -0.44 -11.73 -6.96
N ARG A 53 0.69 -12.45 -7.03
CA ARG A 53 0.79 -13.84 -6.53
C ARG A 53 0.57 -13.92 -5.03
N TRP A 54 1.14 -12.98 -4.27
CA TRP A 54 0.96 -12.90 -2.82
C TRP A 54 -0.50 -12.65 -2.45
N VAL A 55 -1.18 -11.71 -3.12
CA VAL A 55 -2.61 -11.44 -2.88
C VAL A 55 -3.49 -12.61 -3.33
N ALA A 56 -3.15 -13.29 -4.42
CA ALA A 56 -3.83 -14.51 -4.84
C ALA A 56 -3.72 -15.62 -3.79
N PHE A 57 -2.56 -15.76 -3.15
CA PHE A 57 -2.38 -16.62 -1.98
C PHE A 57 -3.25 -16.18 -0.80
N LEU A 58 -3.27 -14.88 -0.46
CA LEU A 58 -4.08 -14.35 0.64
C LEU A 58 -5.58 -14.60 0.45
N THR A 59 -6.08 -14.48 -0.77
CA THR A 59 -7.51 -14.55 -1.13
C THR A 59 -7.96 -15.92 -1.62
N SER A 60 -7.04 -16.89 -1.74
CA SER A 60 -7.27 -18.16 -2.41
C SER A 60 -7.77 -18.03 -3.86
N ALA A 61 -7.42 -16.92 -4.54
CA ALA A 61 -7.74 -16.73 -5.96
C ALA A 61 -6.85 -17.62 -6.83
N GLY A 62 -7.45 -18.36 -7.78
CA GLY A 62 -6.71 -19.23 -8.71
C GLY A 62 -6.06 -20.47 -8.06
N ALA A 63 -6.47 -20.85 -6.84
CA ALA A 63 -5.84 -21.91 -6.07
C ALA A 63 -6.14 -23.33 -6.60
N ALA A 64 -5.43 -23.73 -7.66
CA ALA A 64 -4.99 -25.11 -7.81
C ALA A 64 -3.48 -25.15 -7.47
N ARG A 65 -3.13 -25.55 -6.24
CA ARG A 65 -1.77 -25.93 -5.81
C ARG A 65 -0.73 -24.84 -5.44
N ALA A 66 -1.11 -23.68 -4.90
CA ALA A 66 -0.10 -22.93 -4.13
C ALA A 66 0.28 -23.74 -2.87
N PRO A 67 1.58 -23.89 -2.52
CA PRO A 67 1.95 -24.45 -1.22
C PRO A 67 1.28 -23.65 -0.11
N GLN A 68 0.67 -24.33 0.87
CA GLN A 68 0.11 -23.64 2.04
C GLN A 68 1.26 -23.10 2.90
N ILE A 69 1.73 -21.89 2.59
CA ILE A 69 2.72 -21.16 3.40
C ILE A 69 2.13 -20.88 4.78
N LEU A 70 0.85 -20.46 4.81
CA LEU A 70 0.02 -20.37 6.00
C LEU A 70 -1.33 -21.03 5.74
N SER A 71 -1.94 -21.55 6.80
CA SER A 71 -3.29 -22.07 6.75
C SER A 71 -4.32 -20.96 6.48
N ARG A 72 -5.47 -21.33 5.92
CA ARG A 72 -6.59 -20.39 5.72
C ARG A 72 -7.07 -19.78 7.04
N SER A 73 -7.12 -20.56 8.12
CA SER A 73 -7.52 -20.08 9.44
C SER A 73 -6.52 -19.09 10.02
N SER A 74 -5.21 -19.28 9.83
CA SER A 74 -4.19 -18.30 10.24
C SER A 74 -4.35 -16.98 9.48
N LEU A 75 -4.63 -17.03 8.18
CA LEU A 75 -4.88 -15.80 7.40
C LEU A 75 -6.17 -15.09 7.87
N GLU A 76 -7.23 -15.84 8.18
CA GLU A 76 -8.48 -15.26 8.74
C GLU A 76 -8.28 -14.66 10.14
N GLU A 77 -7.41 -15.25 10.96
CA GLU A 77 -7.02 -14.69 12.25
C GLU A 77 -6.35 -13.32 12.10
N MET A 78 -5.45 -13.17 11.12
CA MET A 78 -4.80 -11.89 10.83
C MET A 78 -5.79 -10.77 10.47
N TRP A 79 -6.98 -11.14 10.00
CA TRP A 79 -8.03 -10.22 9.55
C TRP A 79 -9.11 -9.96 10.60
N ARG A 80 -8.86 -10.35 11.86
CA ARG A 80 -9.73 -10.02 12.98
C ARG A 80 -9.35 -8.66 13.57
N PRO A 81 -10.32 -7.82 13.97
CA PRO A 81 -10.04 -6.57 14.66
C PRO A 81 -9.25 -6.80 15.96
N VAL A 82 -8.12 -6.11 16.13
CA VAL A 82 -7.33 -6.11 17.37
C VAL A 82 -7.33 -4.73 18.02
N VAL A 83 -7.07 -3.67 17.25
CA VAL A 83 -7.04 -2.29 17.74
C VAL A 83 -7.95 -1.42 16.89
N ALA A 84 -8.85 -0.65 17.51
CA ALA A 84 -9.65 0.34 16.80
C ALA A 84 -8.78 1.56 16.43
N MET A 85 -8.87 1.98 15.16
CA MET A 85 -8.13 3.13 14.62
C MET A 85 -9.05 4.31 14.29
N ASN A 86 -10.26 4.01 13.78
CA ASN A 86 -11.34 4.98 13.57
C ASN A 86 -12.67 4.35 13.99
N ALA A 87 -13.52 5.14 14.65
CA ALA A 87 -14.84 4.75 15.13
C ALA A 87 -15.98 5.56 14.49
N GLU A 88 -15.73 6.24 13.36
CA GLU A 88 -16.77 6.91 12.61
C GLU A 88 -17.84 5.91 12.12
N PRO A 89 -19.15 6.14 12.37
CA PRO A 89 -20.19 5.12 12.15
C PRO A 89 -20.29 4.55 10.72
N ARG A 90 -19.80 5.28 9.72
CA ARG A 90 -19.82 4.87 8.30
C ARG A 90 -18.46 4.38 7.79
N TYR A 91 -17.42 4.53 8.61
CA TYR A 91 -16.04 4.18 8.27
C TYR A 91 -15.31 3.74 9.55
N LEU A 92 -15.53 2.47 9.91
CA LEU A 92 -14.81 1.86 11.03
C LEU A 92 -13.50 1.29 10.50
N GLN A 93 -12.41 1.65 11.15
CA GLN A 93 -11.09 1.14 10.80
C GLN A 93 -10.47 0.46 12.00
N TYR A 94 -9.88 -0.71 11.76
CA TYR A 94 -9.15 -1.46 12.76
C TYR A 94 -7.77 -1.85 12.24
N MET A 95 -6.84 -2.07 13.16
CA MET A 95 -5.63 -2.83 12.93
C MET A 95 -5.90 -4.29 13.29
N GLY A 96 -5.65 -5.19 12.34
CA GLY A 96 -5.52 -6.63 12.58
C GLY A 96 -4.06 -7.02 12.84
N LEU A 97 -3.68 -8.25 12.50
CA LEU A 97 -2.26 -8.64 12.51
C LEU A 97 -1.66 -8.33 11.14
N SER A 98 -0.82 -7.30 11.08
CA SER A 98 -0.15 -6.84 9.84
C SER A 98 -1.06 -6.26 8.75
N PHE A 99 -2.36 -6.09 8.99
CA PHE A 99 -3.30 -5.50 8.01
C PHE A 99 -4.21 -4.45 8.65
N PHE A 100 -4.54 -3.42 7.88
CA PHE A 100 -5.68 -2.56 8.15
C PHE A 100 -6.98 -3.24 7.71
N LEU A 101 -8.03 -3.04 8.49
CA LEU A 101 -9.37 -3.57 8.26
C LEU A 101 -10.32 -2.38 8.11
N ASP A 102 -10.69 -2.07 6.88
CA ASP A 102 -11.60 -0.98 6.55
C ASP A 102 -13.02 -1.53 6.38
N GLN A 103 -13.87 -1.33 7.39
CA GLN A 103 -15.27 -1.71 7.33
C GLN A 103 -16.10 -0.60 6.71
N ARG A 104 -16.74 -0.93 5.59
CA ARG A 104 -17.59 0.01 4.85
C ARG A 104 -18.98 -0.57 4.71
N THR A 105 -19.98 0.22 5.07
CA THR A 105 -21.39 -0.14 4.93
C THR A 105 -21.92 0.47 3.63
N GLY A 106 -22.16 -0.39 2.64
CA GLY A 106 -22.76 -0.03 1.36
C GLY A 106 -24.21 -0.48 1.25
N ARG A 107 -24.78 -0.41 0.05
CA ARG A 107 -26.16 -0.87 -0.22
C ARG A 107 -26.35 -2.36 0.03
N SER A 108 -25.31 -3.16 -0.20
CA SER A 108 -25.33 -4.62 -0.08
C SER A 108 -24.93 -5.14 1.31
N GLY A 109 -24.79 -4.25 2.30
CA GLY A 109 -24.35 -4.58 3.66
C GLY A 109 -22.94 -4.07 3.97
N THR A 110 -22.40 -4.54 5.10
CA THR A 110 -21.05 -4.20 5.58
C THR A 110 -20.03 -5.15 4.98
N THR A 111 -19.00 -4.59 4.35
CA THR A 111 -17.84 -5.33 3.85
C THR A 111 -16.60 -4.87 4.59
N THR A 112 -15.78 -5.83 5.05
CA THR A 112 -14.44 -5.55 5.58
C THR A 112 -13.44 -5.71 4.45
N PHE A 113 -12.83 -4.61 4.04
CA PHE A 113 -11.68 -4.63 3.14
C PHE A 113 -10.40 -4.79 3.95
N ILE A 114 -9.46 -5.55 3.39
CA ILE A 114 -8.19 -5.88 4.05
C ILE A 114 -7.07 -5.27 3.22
N GLY A 115 -6.15 -4.58 3.89
CA GLY A 115 -5.10 -3.89 3.16
C GLY A 115 -3.92 -3.45 3.99
N HIS A 116 -2.98 -2.82 3.30
CA HIS A 116 -1.83 -2.17 3.90
C HIS A 116 -1.33 -1.05 2.99
N THR A 117 -0.88 0.04 3.59
CA THR A 117 -0.23 1.15 2.89
C THR A 117 1.25 1.20 3.24
N GLY A 118 2.06 1.78 2.36
CA GLY A 118 3.48 2.01 2.63
C GLY A 118 3.98 3.24 1.91
N SER A 119 4.95 3.91 2.52
CA SER A 119 5.71 4.97 1.87
C SER A 119 7.16 4.93 2.31
N GLN A 120 8.08 4.82 1.36
CA GLN A 120 9.51 4.75 1.63
C GLN A 120 10.30 5.07 0.38
N ALA A 121 11.39 5.83 0.51
CA ALA A 121 12.32 6.16 -0.59
C ALA A 121 11.59 6.54 -1.88
N GLY A 122 10.83 7.64 -1.88
CA GLY A 122 10.09 8.12 -3.06
C GLY A 122 8.84 7.30 -3.44
N PHE A 123 8.69 6.09 -2.92
CA PHE A 123 7.54 5.24 -3.22
C PHE A 123 6.36 5.53 -2.30
N ARG A 124 5.16 5.38 -2.85
CA ARG A 124 3.89 5.20 -2.13
C ARG A 124 3.16 4.01 -2.71
N ALA A 125 2.72 3.09 -1.88
CA ALA A 125 2.03 1.90 -2.32
C ALA A 125 0.86 1.55 -1.41
N PHE A 126 -0.15 0.92 -1.99
CA PHE A 126 -1.18 0.23 -1.23
C PHE A 126 -1.55 -1.10 -1.88
N VAL A 127 -2.06 -1.98 -1.04
CA VAL A 127 -2.79 -3.19 -1.42
C VAL A 127 -4.11 -3.18 -0.67
N GLU A 128 -5.20 -3.39 -1.38
CA GLU A 128 -6.54 -3.51 -0.80
C GLU A 128 -7.24 -4.69 -1.46
N PHE A 129 -7.91 -5.54 -0.68
CA PHE A 129 -8.66 -6.67 -1.23
C PHE A 129 -9.93 -6.97 -0.43
N ASN A 130 -10.88 -7.57 -1.12
CA ASN A 130 -12.11 -8.08 -0.54
C ASN A 130 -12.02 -9.61 -0.47
N PRO A 131 -11.90 -10.21 0.72
CA PRO A 131 -11.72 -11.65 0.86
C PRO A 131 -12.97 -12.45 0.43
N THR A 132 -14.15 -11.83 0.44
CA THR A 132 -15.42 -12.48 0.06
C THR A 132 -15.52 -12.69 -1.45
N ASN A 133 -15.22 -11.66 -2.24
CA ASN A 133 -15.30 -11.74 -3.71
C ASN A 133 -13.93 -11.99 -4.39
N ARG A 134 -12.85 -12.03 -3.60
CA ARG A 134 -11.46 -12.30 -4.01
C ARG A 134 -10.89 -11.29 -5.02
N LYS A 135 -11.48 -10.11 -5.11
CA LYS A 135 -10.92 -8.99 -5.89
C LYS A 135 -9.86 -8.26 -5.07
N ALA A 136 -8.89 -7.69 -5.77
CA ALA A 136 -7.86 -6.87 -5.17
C ALA A 136 -7.44 -5.72 -6.09
N VAL A 137 -6.99 -4.63 -5.48
CA VAL A 137 -6.33 -3.51 -6.16
C VAL A 137 -4.96 -3.33 -5.50
N ILE A 138 -3.93 -3.22 -6.33
CA ILE A 138 -2.56 -2.93 -5.92
C ILE A 138 -2.13 -1.69 -6.70
N ALA A 139 -1.61 -0.69 -6.01
CA ALA A 139 -1.01 0.48 -6.65
C ALA A 139 0.36 0.76 -6.04
N ALA A 140 1.30 1.14 -6.90
CA ALA A 140 2.61 1.61 -6.51
C ALA A 140 2.97 2.83 -7.36
N LEU A 141 3.28 3.93 -6.69
CA LEU A 141 3.78 5.18 -7.26
C LEU A 141 5.23 5.30 -6.84
N ASN A 142 6.10 5.74 -7.75
CA ASN A 142 7.54 5.85 -7.51
C ASN A 142 8.03 7.29 -7.38
N THR A 143 7.11 8.24 -7.21
CA THR A 143 7.42 9.66 -7.09
C THR A 143 6.69 10.24 -5.88
N SER A 144 7.42 10.96 -5.04
CA SER A 144 6.84 11.70 -3.92
C SER A 144 7.42 13.10 -3.83
N HIS A 145 6.65 14.05 -3.32
CA HIS A 145 7.18 15.35 -2.96
C HIS A 145 7.99 15.24 -1.67
N ALA A 146 9.12 15.95 -1.60
CA ALA A 146 9.88 16.10 -0.38
C ALA A 146 8.99 16.74 0.70
N SER A 147 9.08 16.22 1.92
CA SER A 147 8.47 16.87 3.08
C SER A 147 9.38 18.00 3.55
N GLY A 148 9.11 19.22 3.08
CA GLY A 148 9.40 20.50 3.74
C GLY A 148 10.86 20.94 3.93
N HIS A 149 11.17 22.09 3.32
CA HIS A 149 11.93 23.21 3.90
C HIS A 149 11.13 24.54 3.87
N SER A 150 9.90 24.53 3.33
CA SER A 150 9.00 25.68 3.20
C SER A 150 7.50 25.28 3.32
N GLU A 151 6.62 26.27 3.50
CA GLU A 151 5.16 26.07 3.53
C GLU A 151 4.64 25.52 2.20
N SER A 152 5.16 26.01 1.07
CA SER A 152 4.76 25.56 -0.27
C SER A 152 5.11 24.08 -0.52
N GLU A 153 6.26 23.61 -0.05
CA GLU A 153 6.65 22.20 -0.12
C GLU A 153 5.77 21.32 0.76
N THR A 154 5.43 21.81 1.96
CA THR A 154 4.53 21.12 2.89
C THR A 154 3.14 20.94 2.26
N ASP A 155 2.60 22.00 1.66
CA ASP A 155 1.32 21.99 0.95
C ASP A 155 1.30 21.02 -0.23
N ARG A 156 2.37 20.98 -1.01
CA ARG A 156 2.52 20.05 -2.14
C ARG A 156 2.58 18.59 -1.66
N ALA A 157 3.33 18.34 -0.59
CA ALA A 157 3.39 17.02 0.03
C ALA A 157 2.02 16.57 0.56
N HIS A 158 1.24 17.48 1.16
CA HIS A 158 -0.13 17.22 1.58
C HIS A 158 -1.04 16.87 0.40
N ARG A 159 -1.07 17.70 -0.65
CA ARG A 159 -1.88 17.41 -1.86
C ARG A 159 -1.51 16.08 -2.51
N SER A 160 -0.22 15.73 -2.53
CA SER A 160 0.24 14.43 -3.05
C SER A 160 -0.28 13.26 -2.22
N ARG A 161 -0.29 13.39 -0.88
CA ARG A 161 -0.89 12.40 0.03
C ARG A 161 -2.40 12.30 -0.18
N ASP A 162 -3.07 13.43 -0.34
CA ASP A 162 -4.53 13.47 -0.53
C ASP A 162 -4.93 12.83 -1.86
N GLY A 163 -4.16 13.06 -2.93
CA GLY A 163 -4.33 12.38 -4.21
C GLY A 163 -4.14 10.86 -4.10
N PHE A 164 -3.14 10.40 -3.34
CA PHE A 164 -2.95 8.97 -3.06
C PHE A 164 -4.14 8.37 -2.29
N ASN A 165 -4.63 9.08 -1.28
CA ASN A 165 -5.82 8.65 -0.52
C ASN A 165 -7.07 8.62 -1.41
N ALA A 166 -7.27 9.61 -2.27
CA ALA A 166 -8.37 9.64 -3.23
C ALA A 166 -8.31 8.47 -4.21
N LEU A 167 -7.11 8.10 -4.70
CA LEU A 167 -6.94 6.89 -5.52
C LEU A 167 -7.34 5.63 -4.76
N ARG A 168 -6.94 5.52 -3.49
CA ARG A 168 -7.34 4.39 -2.63
C ARG A 168 -8.86 4.36 -2.39
N GLU A 169 -9.51 5.51 -2.23
CA GLU A 169 -10.96 5.59 -2.13
C GLU A 169 -11.67 5.04 -3.38
N GLN A 170 -11.14 5.31 -4.58
CA GLN A 170 -11.65 4.73 -5.82
C GLN A 170 -11.43 3.21 -5.88
N ALA A 171 -10.34 2.70 -5.33
CA ALA A 171 -10.07 1.27 -5.28
C ALA A 171 -11.19 0.51 -4.54
N PHE A 172 -11.71 1.05 -3.43
CA PHE A 172 -12.81 0.41 -2.71
C PHE A 172 -14.09 0.31 -3.53
N ALA A 173 -14.38 1.29 -4.40
CA ALA A 173 -15.53 1.21 -5.30
C ALA A 173 -15.41 0.04 -6.30
N LEU A 174 -14.19 -0.31 -6.73
CA LEU A 174 -13.94 -1.47 -7.60
C LEU A 174 -14.02 -2.82 -6.87
N LEU A 175 -13.82 -2.80 -5.55
CA LEU A 175 -13.79 -3.99 -4.69
C LEU A 175 -15.14 -4.37 -4.10
N GLN A 176 -16.16 -3.51 -4.23
CA GLN A 176 -17.54 -3.86 -3.88
C GLN A 176 -18.10 -5.01 -4.74
#